data_AF-A0A9E0X6U9-F1
#
_entry.id   AF-A0A9E0X6U9-F1
#
_cell.length_a   1.000
_cell.length_b   1.000
_cell.length_c   1.000
_cell.angle_alpha   90.00
_cell.angle_beta   90.00
_cell.angle_gamma   90.00
#
_symmetry.space_group_name_H-M   'P 1'
#
loop_
_entity.id
_entity.type
_entity.pdbx_description
1 polymer ?
#
loop_
_entity_poly.entity_id
_entity_poly.type
_entity_poly.pdbx_seq_one_letter_code
_entity_poly.pdbx_strand_id
1 'polypeptide(L)'
;RTWLPVQHSWRLNERHYGALQGLNKADMAKQYGDEQVLVWRRSYDTPPPALEAGDPRSERGDLRYADLAPGQVPLTECLKDTVERVLPYWNDTIAPAIQSGKRVLIAAHGNSIRALVKYLDGISDGDIVGLNIPNGIPLVYELDAGLKPLRHYYLGDAEAAARAAAAVAAQGKA
;
A
#
# COMPACT_ATOMS: atom_id res chain seq x y z
N ARG A 1 -5.05 -24.49 -12.77
CA ARG A 1 -4.43 -23.72 -13.88
C ARG A 1 -5.03 -22.33 -13.88
N THR A 2 -4.24 -21.29 -13.72
CA THR A 2 -4.67 -19.91 -13.95
C THR A 2 -4.70 -19.66 -15.45
N TRP A 3 -5.87 -19.32 -15.99
CA TRP A 3 -6.07 -19.08 -17.43
C TRP A 3 -5.67 -17.67 -17.89
N LEU A 4 -5.39 -16.77 -16.93
CA LEU A 4 -4.93 -15.42 -17.17
C LEU A 4 -3.45 -15.28 -16.80
N PRO A 5 -2.68 -14.45 -17.53
CA PRO A 5 -1.32 -14.14 -17.16
C PRO A 5 -1.30 -13.43 -15.79
N VAL A 6 -0.40 -13.85 -14.91
CA VAL A 6 -0.18 -13.26 -13.58
C VAL A 6 1.23 -12.71 -13.55
N GLN A 7 1.39 -11.46 -13.08
CA GLN A 7 2.68 -10.84 -12.84
C GLN A 7 2.79 -10.46 -11.37
N HIS A 8 3.91 -10.79 -10.76
CA HIS A 8 4.24 -10.44 -9.38
C HIS A 8 5.31 -9.37 -9.37
N SER A 9 5.21 -8.42 -8.44
CA SER A 9 6.18 -7.35 -8.29
C SER A 9 6.26 -6.91 -6.84
N TRP A 10 7.47 -6.87 -6.28
CA TRP A 10 7.71 -6.38 -4.92
C TRP A 10 7.25 -4.92 -4.75
N ARG A 11 7.21 -4.16 -5.85
CA ARG A 11 6.73 -2.77 -5.86
C ARG A 11 5.27 -2.65 -5.44
N LEU A 12 4.49 -3.74 -5.49
CA LEU A 12 3.11 -3.82 -4.99
C LEU A 12 2.99 -4.40 -3.57
N ASN A 13 4.10 -4.68 -2.87
CA ASN A 13 4.05 -5.16 -1.48
C ASN A 13 3.41 -4.13 -0.55
N GLU A 14 2.94 -4.59 0.62
CA GLU A 14 2.56 -3.72 1.73
C GLU A 14 3.72 -2.82 2.17
N ARG A 15 3.41 -1.71 2.84
CA ARG A 15 4.40 -0.84 3.49
C ARG A 15 5.25 -1.64 4.49
N HIS A 16 6.57 -1.52 4.40
CA HIS A 16 7.49 -2.15 5.34
C HIS A 16 7.46 -1.44 6.70
N TYR A 17 6.99 -2.13 7.75
CA TYR A 17 6.79 -1.54 9.08
C TYR A 17 8.07 -1.44 9.94
N GLY A 18 9.22 -1.80 9.39
CA GLY A 18 10.51 -1.68 10.07
C GLY A 18 10.56 -2.52 11.34
N ALA A 19 11.10 -1.94 12.41
CA ALA A 19 11.20 -2.58 13.72
C ALA A 19 9.85 -2.93 14.36
N LEU A 20 8.75 -2.36 13.87
CA LEU A 20 7.40 -2.64 14.37
C LEU A 20 6.83 -3.98 13.85
N GLN A 21 7.51 -4.62 12.89
CA GLN A 21 7.09 -5.92 12.39
C GLN A 21 7.05 -6.96 13.52
N GLY A 22 5.90 -7.63 13.63
CA GLY A 22 5.63 -8.65 14.65
C GLY A 22 5.07 -8.09 15.97
N LEU A 23 5.05 -6.77 16.17
CA LEU A 23 4.48 -6.17 17.37
C LEU A 23 2.97 -5.95 17.21
N ASN A 24 2.20 -6.32 18.23
CA ASN A 24 0.81 -5.90 18.32
C ASN A 24 0.74 -4.44 18.82
N LYS A 25 -0.45 -3.83 18.73
CA LYS A 25 -0.64 -2.42 19.09
C LYS A 25 -0.39 -2.12 20.57
N ALA A 26 -0.79 -3.03 21.45
CA ALA A 26 -0.61 -2.84 22.89
C ALA A 26 0.89 -2.83 23.25
N ASP A 27 1.68 -3.68 22.60
CA ASP A 27 3.12 -3.76 22.81
C ASP A 27 3.84 -2.53 22.21
N MET A 28 3.41 -2.07 21.02
CA MET A 28 3.91 -0.83 20.45
C MET A 28 3.63 0.39 21.35
N ALA A 29 2.40 0.52 21.87
CA ALA A 29 2.01 1.61 22.75
C ALA A 29 2.81 1.59 24.06
N LYS A 30 3.03 0.41 24.65
CA LYS A 30 3.88 0.25 25.84
C LYS A 30 5.34 0.63 25.59
N GLN A 31 5.87 0.29 24.41
CA GLN A 31 7.30 0.48 24.11
C GLN A 31 7.62 1.90 23.62
N TYR A 32 6.73 2.51 22.83
CA TYR A 32 7.00 3.78 22.14
C TYR A 32 6.04 4.92 22.52
N GLY A 33 4.96 4.62 23.24
CA GLY A 33 3.93 5.59 23.61
C GLY A 33 2.86 5.77 22.54
N ASP A 34 1.64 6.07 22.97
CA ASP A 34 0.48 6.22 22.08
C ASP A 34 0.64 7.35 21.06
N GLU A 35 1.24 8.48 21.47
CA GLU A 35 1.47 9.63 20.59
C GLU A 35 2.40 9.27 19.42
N GLN A 36 3.50 8.56 19.70
CA GLN A 36 4.46 8.15 18.68
C GLN A 36 3.86 7.11 17.73
N VAL A 37 3.10 6.14 18.26
CA VAL A 37 2.37 5.16 17.46
C VAL A 37 1.33 5.85 16.58
N LEU A 38 0.67 6.90 17.09
CA LEU A 38 -0.26 7.69 16.31
C LEU A 38 0.43 8.42 15.16
N VAL A 39 1.62 8.99 15.39
CA VAL A 39 2.43 9.65 14.35
C VAL A 39 2.76 8.67 13.22
N TRP A 40 3.29 7.48 13.50
CA TRP A 40 3.62 6.49 12.43
C TRP A 40 2.39 5.99 11.66
N ARG A 41 1.21 6.11 12.27
CA ARG A 41 -0.06 5.71 11.65
C ARG A 41 -0.73 6.84 10.89
N ARG A 42 -0.45 8.09 11.27
CA ARG A 42 -1.06 9.28 10.68
C ARG A 42 -0.10 10.15 9.87
N SER A 43 1.17 9.78 9.79
CA SER A 43 2.14 10.49 8.96
C SER A 43 2.22 9.90 7.56
N TYR A 44 2.34 10.78 6.58
CA TYR A 44 2.63 10.42 5.21
C TYR A 44 4.12 10.12 5.00
N ASP A 45 5.01 10.90 5.62
CA ASP A 45 6.44 10.97 5.33
C ASP A 45 7.35 10.55 6.49
N THR A 46 6.78 10.23 7.65
CA THR A 46 7.54 9.82 8.84
C THR A 46 7.54 8.30 8.97
N PRO A 47 8.66 7.62 8.68
CA PRO A 47 8.72 6.16 8.78
C PRO A 47 8.78 5.70 10.24
N PRO A 48 8.35 4.45 10.53
CA PRO A 48 8.66 3.79 11.79
C PRO A 48 10.17 3.52 11.91
N PRO A 49 10.67 3.10 13.10
CA PRO A 49 12.08 2.83 13.29
C PRO A 49 12.56 1.74 12.32
N ALA A 50 13.73 1.94 11.72
CA ALA A 50 14.32 0.98 10.80
C ALA A 50 14.72 -0.33 11.49
N LEU A 51 14.64 -1.43 10.75
CA LEU A 51 15.37 -2.64 11.10
C LEU A 51 16.87 -2.38 10.97
N GLU A 52 17.65 -3.06 11.81
CA GLU A 52 19.09 -3.18 11.59
C GLU A 52 19.37 -4.06 10.36
N ALA A 53 20.47 -3.81 9.66
CA ALA A 53 20.77 -4.51 8.40
C ALA A 53 20.95 -6.04 8.57
N GLY A 54 21.31 -6.50 9.77
CA GLY A 54 21.45 -7.93 10.12
C GLY A 54 20.26 -8.50 10.87
N ASP A 55 19.16 -7.75 11.04
CA ASP A 55 17.97 -8.24 11.72
C ASP A 55 17.36 -9.43 10.93
N PRO A 56 17.03 -10.56 11.58
CA PRO A 56 16.48 -11.73 10.89
C PRO A 56 15.11 -11.48 10.24
N ARG A 57 14.42 -10.40 10.59
CA ARG A 57 13.17 -9.97 9.94
C ARG A 57 13.41 -9.25 8.61
N SER A 58 14.64 -8.83 8.32
CA SER A 58 14.97 -8.14 7.07
C SER A 58 14.85 -9.09 5.88
N GLU A 59 14.14 -8.65 4.84
CA GLU A 59 13.96 -9.40 3.60
C GLU A 59 15.17 -9.34 2.67
N ARG A 60 16.24 -8.62 3.05
CA ARG A 60 17.48 -8.53 2.25
C ARG A 60 18.14 -9.88 2.02
N GLY A 61 17.94 -10.83 2.93
CA GLY A 61 18.41 -12.21 2.79
C GLY A 61 17.41 -13.16 2.12
N ASP A 62 16.20 -12.70 1.80
CA ASP A 62 15.16 -13.54 1.22
C ASP A 62 15.33 -13.68 -0.30
N LEU A 63 15.33 -14.93 -0.77
CA LEU A 63 15.55 -15.30 -2.17
C LEU A 63 14.56 -14.63 -3.14
N ARG A 64 13.36 -14.27 -2.69
CA ARG A 64 12.36 -13.57 -3.51
C ARG A 64 12.81 -12.17 -3.95
N TYR A 65 13.80 -11.60 -3.26
CA TYR A 65 14.35 -10.27 -3.53
C TYR A 65 15.80 -10.31 -4.01
N ALA A 66 16.33 -11.49 -4.36
CA ALA A 66 17.74 -11.67 -4.73
C ALA A 66 18.18 -10.82 -5.94
N ASP A 67 17.26 -10.51 -6.86
CA ASP A 67 17.53 -9.68 -8.04
C ASP A 67 17.50 -8.18 -7.75
N LEU A 68 17.19 -7.77 -6.51
CA LEU A 68 17.12 -6.37 -6.12
C LEU A 68 18.45 -5.89 -5.54
N ALA A 69 18.81 -4.65 -5.83
CA ALA A 69 19.93 -4.01 -5.18
C ALA A 69 19.65 -3.85 -3.66
N PRO A 70 20.66 -3.92 -2.78
CA PRO A 70 20.44 -3.85 -1.32
C PRO A 70 19.67 -2.61 -0.84
N GLY A 71 19.77 -1.49 -1.56
CA GLY A 71 19.02 -0.26 -1.26
C GLY A 71 17.55 -0.28 -1.69
N GLN A 72 17.13 -1.23 -2.52
CA GLN A 72 15.74 -1.39 -2.96
C GLN A 72 14.89 -2.19 -1.97
N VAL A 73 15.53 -3.04 -1.16
CA VAL A 73 14.84 -3.76 -0.08
C VAL A 73 14.85 -2.86 1.17
N PRO A 74 13.68 -2.33 1.57
CA PRO A 74 13.60 -1.34 2.64
C PRO A 74 13.91 -1.97 4.00
N LEU A 75 14.42 -1.16 4.91
CA LEU A 75 14.48 -1.50 6.35
C LEU A 75 13.35 -0.84 7.14
N THR A 76 12.63 0.11 6.52
CA THR A 76 11.42 0.78 6.98
C THR A 76 10.83 1.56 5.81
N GLU A 77 9.53 1.82 5.84
CA GLU A 77 8.85 2.68 4.88
C GLU A 77 7.79 3.54 5.59
N CYS A 78 7.71 4.80 5.19
CA CYS A 78 6.49 5.60 5.31
C CYS A 78 5.59 5.42 4.08
N LEU A 79 4.45 6.11 4.03
CA LEU A 79 3.56 6.01 2.86
C LEU A 79 4.18 6.66 1.62
N LYS A 80 4.97 7.73 1.81
CA LYS A 80 5.73 8.37 0.72
C LYS A 80 6.69 7.40 0.04
N ASP A 81 7.48 6.65 0.79
CA ASP A 81 8.41 5.65 0.22
C ASP A 81 7.64 4.58 -0.58
N THR A 82 6.49 4.16 -0.06
CA THR A 82 5.59 3.22 -0.74
C THR A 82 5.11 3.80 -2.08
N VAL A 83 4.71 5.07 -2.12
CA VAL A 83 4.32 5.78 -3.35
C VAL A 83 5.48 5.80 -4.35
N GLU A 84 6.69 6.17 -3.89
CA GLU A 84 7.87 6.27 -4.74
C GLU A 84 8.24 4.96 -5.43
N ARG A 85 8.03 3.80 -4.78
CA ARG A 85 8.26 2.50 -5.44
C ARG A 85 7.09 1.99 -6.28
N VAL A 86 5.85 2.35 -5.94
CA VAL A 86 4.63 1.91 -6.66
C VAL A 86 4.50 2.62 -8.00
N LEU A 87 4.77 3.93 -8.05
CA LEU A 87 4.57 4.73 -9.25
C LEU A 87 5.39 4.30 -10.48
N PRO A 88 6.67 3.91 -10.36
CA PRO A 88 7.39 3.31 -11.48
C PRO A 88 6.70 2.05 -12.01
N TYR A 89 6.15 1.19 -11.15
CA TYR A 89 5.43 0.00 -11.62
C TYR A 89 4.11 0.35 -12.32
N TRP A 90 3.42 1.40 -11.85
CA TRP A 90 2.27 1.94 -12.55
C TRP A 90 2.67 2.43 -13.95
N ASN A 91 3.66 3.32 -14.05
CA ASN A 91 4.07 3.98 -15.30
C ASN A 91 4.67 3.02 -16.32
N ASP A 92 5.49 2.06 -15.86
CA ASP A 92 6.27 1.21 -16.76
C ASP A 92 5.53 -0.07 -17.16
N THR A 93 4.53 -0.48 -16.39
CA THR A 93 3.86 -1.79 -16.57
C THR A 93 2.34 -1.69 -16.64
N ILE A 94 1.69 -1.14 -15.61
CA ILE A 94 0.23 -1.17 -15.51
C ILE A 94 -0.42 -0.23 -16.53
N ALA A 95 0.02 1.03 -16.57
CA ALA A 95 -0.51 2.05 -17.48
C ALA A 95 -0.35 1.65 -18.97
N PRO A 96 0.83 1.19 -19.44
CA PRO A 96 0.99 0.68 -20.81
C PRO A 96 0.08 -0.52 -21.11
N ALA A 97 -0.13 -1.41 -20.14
CA ALA A 97 -1.05 -2.54 -20.33
C ALA A 97 -2.48 -2.06 -20.55
N ILE A 98 -2.96 -1.10 -19.76
CA ILE A 98 -4.29 -0.51 -19.92
C ILE A 98 -4.41 0.20 -21.29
N GLN A 99 -3.42 1.02 -21.65
CA GLN A 99 -3.37 1.72 -22.94
C GLN A 99 -3.33 0.78 -24.15
N SER A 100 -2.76 -0.42 -23.99
CA SER A 100 -2.79 -1.48 -25.01
C SER A 100 -4.15 -2.20 -25.14
N GLY A 101 -5.17 -1.76 -24.39
CA GLY A 101 -6.52 -2.32 -24.41
C GLY A 101 -6.73 -3.53 -23.48
N LYS A 102 -5.77 -3.84 -22.60
CA LYS A 102 -5.94 -4.94 -21.63
C LYS A 102 -6.78 -4.49 -20.45
N ARG A 103 -7.61 -5.41 -19.94
CA ARG A 103 -8.34 -5.25 -18.68
C ARG A 103 -7.49 -5.79 -17.54
N VAL A 104 -7.05 -4.91 -16.66
CA VAL A 104 -6.10 -5.23 -15.58
C VAL A 104 -6.85 -5.39 -14.26
N LEU A 105 -6.50 -6.44 -13.51
CA LEU A 105 -6.89 -6.61 -12.11
C LEU A 105 -5.63 -6.50 -11.25
N ILE A 106 -5.66 -5.65 -10.23
CA ILE A 106 -4.59 -5.49 -9.24
C ILE A 106 -5.08 -6.06 -7.91
N ALA A 107 -4.45 -7.14 -7.46
CA ALA A 107 -4.65 -7.67 -6.11
C ALA A 107 -3.38 -7.39 -5.30
N ALA A 108 -3.47 -6.48 -4.34
CA ALA A 108 -2.34 -5.96 -3.59
C ALA A 108 -2.76 -5.66 -2.13
N HIS A 109 -2.00 -4.78 -1.47
CA HIS A 109 -2.13 -4.48 -0.05
C HIS A 109 -2.65 -3.06 0.20
N GLY A 110 -2.99 -2.76 1.46
CA GLY A 110 -3.62 -1.50 1.85
C GLY A 110 -2.82 -0.28 1.42
N ASN A 111 -1.53 -0.18 1.81
CA ASN A 111 -0.75 1.03 1.49
C ASN A 111 -0.32 1.10 0.02
N SER A 112 -0.08 -0.04 -0.64
CA SER A 112 0.17 -0.07 -2.09
C SER A 112 -1.05 0.39 -2.90
N ILE A 113 -2.27 0.01 -2.49
CA ILE A 113 -3.50 0.47 -3.15
C ILE A 113 -3.74 1.95 -2.82
N ARG A 114 -3.54 2.38 -1.56
CA ARG A 114 -3.60 3.81 -1.19
C ARG A 114 -2.64 4.66 -2.01
N ALA A 115 -1.43 4.17 -2.29
CA ALA A 115 -0.47 4.87 -3.14
C ALA A 115 -1.00 5.10 -4.56
N LEU A 116 -1.62 4.07 -5.17
CA LEU A 116 -2.26 4.20 -6.49
C LEU A 116 -3.45 5.15 -6.45
N VAL A 117 -4.33 5.02 -5.46
CA VAL A 117 -5.52 5.89 -5.29
C VAL A 117 -5.09 7.34 -5.09
N LYS A 118 -4.06 7.61 -4.26
CA LYS A 118 -3.50 8.94 -4.06
C LYS A 118 -3.10 9.58 -5.39
N TYR A 119 -2.41 8.82 -6.22
CA TYR A 119 -1.91 9.30 -7.50
C TYR A 119 -3.04 9.53 -8.52
N LEU A 120 -3.96 8.58 -8.64
CA LEU A 120 -5.08 8.64 -9.57
C LEU A 120 -6.03 9.79 -9.24
N ASP A 121 -6.39 9.94 -7.97
CA ASP A 121 -7.39 10.93 -7.52
C ASP A 121 -6.75 12.26 -7.09
N GLY A 122 -5.42 12.40 -7.22
CA GLY A 122 -4.71 13.62 -6.84
C GLY A 122 -4.85 13.99 -5.36
N ILE A 123 -4.94 12.99 -4.47
CA ILE A 123 -5.16 13.19 -3.04
C ILE A 123 -3.92 13.83 -2.41
N SER A 124 -4.13 14.85 -1.58
CA SER A 124 -3.06 15.52 -0.84
C SER A 124 -2.41 14.61 0.20
N ASP A 125 -1.20 14.98 0.65
CA ASP A 125 -0.47 14.23 1.68
C ASP A 125 -1.19 14.25 3.04
N GLY A 126 -1.98 15.30 3.32
CA GLY A 126 -2.81 15.40 4.51
C GLY A 126 -4.06 14.51 4.45
N ASP A 127 -4.72 14.47 3.29
CA ASP A 127 -5.99 13.75 3.12
C ASP A 127 -5.79 12.24 2.98
N ILE A 128 -4.67 11.80 2.37
CA ILE A 128 -4.42 10.38 2.12
C ILE A 128 -4.35 9.57 3.42
N VAL A 129 -3.96 10.21 4.52
CA VAL A 129 -3.89 9.61 5.85
C VAL A 129 -5.27 9.11 6.31
N GLY A 130 -6.34 9.81 5.95
CA GLY A 130 -7.72 9.45 6.30
C GLY A 130 -8.36 8.40 5.40
N LEU A 131 -7.73 8.09 4.26
CA LEU A 131 -8.26 7.12 3.30
C LEU A 131 -8.11 5.68 3.81
N ASN A 132 -9.23 4.96 3.89
CA ASN A 132 -9.28 3.55 4.26
C ASN A 132 -9.87 2.74 3.11
N ILE A 133 -9.13 1.72 2.65
CA ILE A 133 -9.56 0.80 1.59
C ILE A 133 -10.09 -0.47 2.26
N PRO A 134 -11.35 -0.87 2.00
CA PRO A 134 -11.92 -2.09 2.56
C PRO A 134 -11.24 -3.34 1.97
N ASN A 135 -11.05 -4.35 2.81
CA ASN A 135 -10.47 -5.62 2.37
C ASN A 135 -11.48 -6.44 1.57
N GLY A 136 -11.05 -7.01 0.44
CA GLY A 136 -11.83 -7.98 -0.33
C GLY A 136 -12.98 -7.41 -1.14
N ILE A 137 -13.15 -6.09 -1.22
CA ILE A 137 -14.18 -5.43 -2.02
C ILE A 137 -13.51 -4.78 -3.25
N PRO A 138 -13.88 -5.17 -4.49
CA PRO A 138 -13.28 -4.61 -5.68
C PRO A 138 -13.56 -3.11 -5.81
N LEU A 139 -12.50 -2.31 -6.00
CA LEU A 139 -12.58 -0.91 -6.37
C LEU A 139 -12.35 -0.80 -7.88
N VAL A 140 -13.36 -0.34 -8.61
CA VAL A 140 -13.32 -0.17 -10.06
C VAL A 140 -12.98 1.28 -10.39
N TYR A 141 -12.00 1.47 -11.29
CA TYR A 141 -11.70 2.75 -11.91
C TYR A 141 -12.11 2.72 -13.38
N GLU A 142 -12.84 3.75 -13.80
CA GLU A 142 -13.06 4.04 -15.21
C GLU A 142 -12.16 5.22 -15.59
N LEU A 143 -11.30 5.02 -16.58
CA LEU A 143 -10.26 5.96 -16.97
C LEU A 143 -10.51 6.45 -18.41
N ASP A 144 -10.12 7.69 -18.69
CA ASP A 144 -10.09 8.21 -20.06
C ASP A 144 -8.87 7.69 -20.84
N ALA A 145 -8.73 8.11 -22.11
CA ALA A 145 -7.59 7.72 -22.96
C ALA A 145 -6.22 8.18 -22.43
N GLY A 146 -6.20 9.22 -21.59
CA GLY A 146 -5.02 9.72 -20.89
C GLY A 146 -4.81 9.08 -19.51
N LEU A 147 -5.56 8.02 -19.18
CA LEU A 147 -5.58 7.34 -17.89
C LEU A 147 -6.02 8.22 -16.71
N LYS A 148 -6.72 9.32 -16.97
CA LYS A 148 -7.32 10.13 -15.90
C LYS A 148 -8.62 9.49 -15.43
N PRO A 149 -8.87 9.39 -14.11
CA PRO A 149 -10.14 8.88 -13.61
C PRO A 149 -11.33 9.71 -14.06
N LEU A 150 -12.33 9.04 -14.64
CA LEU A 150 -13.66 9.56 -14.90
C LEU A 150 -14.56 9.33 -13.69
N ARG A 151 -14.46 8.15 -13.07
CA ARG A 151 -15.10 7.79 -11.81
C ARG A 151 -14.45 6.55 -11.20
N HIS A 152 -14.68 6.35 -9.91
CA HIS A 152 -14.37 5.11 -9.21
C HIS A 152 -15.51 4.70 -8.29
N TYR A 153 -15.71 3.39 -8.08
CA TYR A 153 -16.75 2.87 -7.22
C TYR A 153 -16.42 1.46 -6.71
N TYR A 154 -16.89 1.12 -5.52
CA TYR A 154 -16.82 -0.24 -5.01
C TYR A 154 -17.92 -1.10 -5.65
N LEU A 155 -17.59 -2.34 -6.03
CA LEU A 155 -18.59 -3.31 -6.49
C LEU A 155 -19.28 -3.98 -5.30
N GLY A 156 -20.60 -4.12 -5.39
CA GLY A 156 -21.43 -4.80 -4.39
C GLY A 156 -22.29 -3.86 -3.56
N ASP A 157 -22.61 -4.28 -2.33
CA ASP A 157 -23.40 -3.51 -1.38
C ASP A 157 -22.58 -2.30 -0.85
N ALA A 158 -23.08 -1.09 -1.14
CA ALA A 158 -22.47 0.16 -0.72
C ALA A 158 -22.39 0.29 0.82
N GLU A 159 -23.38 -0.21 1.55
CA GLU A 159 -23.33 -0.20 3.01
C GLU A 159 -22.28 -1.17 3.54
N ALA A 160 -22.15 -2.36 2.93
CA ALA A 160 -21.11 -3.31 3.30
C ALA A 160 -19.72 -2.72 3.04
N ALA A 161 -19.53 -2.01 1.93
CA ALA A 161 -18.29 -1.30 1.64
C ALA A 161 -17.98 -0.20 2.67
N ALA A 162 -18.97 0.61 3.02
CA ALA A 162 -18.82 1.64 4.05
C ALA A 162 -18.50 1.04 5.43
N ARG A 163 -19.21 -0.02 5.85
CA ARG A 163 -18.93 -0.74 7.10
C ARG A 163 -17.53 -1.34 7.11
N ALA A 164 -17.09 -1.93 6.00
CA ALA A 164 -15.76 -2.51 5.87
C ALA A 164 -14.66 -1.44 5.93
N ALA A 165 -14.84 -0.30 5.27
CA ALA A 165 -13.91 0.83 5.34
C ALA A 165 -13.83 1.41 6.77
N ALA A 166 -14.97 1.53 7.46
CA ALA A 166 -15.02 1.94 8.86
C ALA A 166 -14.33 0.93 9.78
N ALA A 167 -14.44 -0.38 9.50
CA ALA A 167 -13.74 -1.42 10.26
C ALA A 167 -12.22 -1.32 10.10
N VAL A 168 -11.71 -1.01 8.89
CA VAL A 168 -10.28 -0.74 8.65
C VAL A 168 -9.84 0.50 9.43
N ALA A 169 -10.63 1.57 9.41
CA ALA A 169 -10.37 2.76 10.22
C ALA A 169 -10.34 2.46 11.74
N ALA A 170 -11.20 1.54 12.20
CA ALA A 170 -11.29 1.11 13.59
C ALA A 170 -10.15 0.15 14.01
N GLN A 171 -9.58 -0.63 13.09
CA GLN A 171 -8.27 -1.24 13.34
C GLN A 171 -7.22 -0.17 13.67
N GLY A 172 -7.45 1.07 13.25
CA GLY A 172 -6.66 2.21 13.65
C GLY A 172 -7.07 2.94 14.93
N LYS A 173 -8.01 2.46 15.74
CA LYS A 173 -8.37 3.10 17.01
C LYS A 173 -8.04 2.12 18.13
N ALA A 174 -7.28 2.61 19.11
CA ALA A 174 -7.18 1.97 20.42
C ALA A 174 -8.51 2.20 21.16
#